data_AF-A0A7S3IHL6-F1
#
_entry.id   AF-A0A7S3IHL6-F1
#
_cell.length_a   1.000
_cell.length_b   1.000
_cell.length_c   1.000
_cell.angle_alpha   90.00
_cell.angle_beta   90.00
_cell.angle_gamma   90.00
#
_symmetry.space_group_name_H-M   'P 1'
#
loop_
_entity.id
_entity.type
_entity.pdbx_description
1 polymer ?
#
loop_
_entity_poly.entity_id
_entity_poly.type
_entity_poly.pdbx_seq_one_letter_code
_entity_poly.pdbx_strand_id
1 'polypeptide(L)'
;MITVQYFSTLFKDKVVKSPLASPIILMYDPLLQKNRLDIKVMTVHSTFFAECPFLSEIPFKFNLSNFDKTGLDVLFFGQDHFDTMAILDSKQQITQDNFSDMLKNQRVLTDRDLMMKNFKLLIQNLTECETYLQRVIDGEQPKNPEVARSLNQCLSQFTRQDLAILEEMVYTNFKDAAMMNNLGKLQMAQVSLTERINNLFSASVNKYLSHQ
;
A
#
# COMPACT_ATOMS: atom_id res chain seq x y z
N MET A 1 32.41 -10.62 16.43
CA MET A 1 32.73 -10.25 17.83
C MET A 1 33.19 -8.80 17.96
N ILE A 2 34.00 -8.26 17.02
CA ILE A 2 34.49 -6.86 17.02
C ILE A 2 33.38 -5.80 17.03
N THR A 3 32.32 -5.99 16.24
CA THR A 3 31.20 -5.04 16.13
C THR A 3 30.43 -4.87 17.44
N VAL A 4 30.15 -5.97 18.14
CA VAL A 4 29.42 -5.95 19.42
C VAL A 4 30.23 -5.23 20.50
N GLN A 5 31.54 -5.44 20.53
CA GLN A 5 32.44 -4.80 21.47
C GLN A 5 32.57 -3.29 21.19
N TYR A 6 32.67 -2.90 19.91
CA TYR A 6 32.64 -1.49 19.49
C TYR A 6 31.38 -0.76 19.98
N PHE A 7 30.19 -1.35 19.79
CA PHE A 7 28.94 -0.73 20.26
C PHE A 7 28.84 -0.70 21.79
N SER A 8 29.32 -1.73 22.49
CA SER A 8 29.37 -1.75 23.96
C SER A 8 30.22 -0.61 24.53
N THR A 9 31.41 -0.36 23.95
CA THR A 9 32.27 0.77 24.32
C THR A 9 31.59 2.11 23.99
N LEU A 10 30.98 2.23 22.81
CA LEU A 10 30.26 3.43 22.38
C LEU A 10 29.11 3.80 23.34
N PHE A 11 28.34 2.81 23.81
CA PHE A 11 27.24 3.03 24.74
C PHE A 11 27.67 3.36 26.18
N LYS A 12 28.88 2.93 26.58
CA LYS A 12 29.44 3.25 27.90
C LYS A 12 30.05 4.66 27.95
N ASP A 13 30.69 5.10 26.86
CA ASP A 13 31.48 6.33 26.85
C ASP A 13 30.68 7.58 26.44
N LYS A 14 29.58 7.42 25.68
CA LYS A 14 28.74 8.56 25.26
C LYS A 14 27.48 8.70 26.11
N VAL A 15 27.45 9.74 26.94
CA VAL A 15 26.21 10.21 27.59
C VAL A 15 25.35 10.94 26.56
N VAL A 16 24.33 10.25 26.04
CA VAL A 16 23.34 10.84 25.14
C VAL A 16 22.06 11.11 25.92
N LYS A 17 21.54 12.34 25.85
CA LYS A 17 20.18 12.65 26.35
C LYS A 17 19.16 12.06 25.39
N SER A 18 18.72 10.84 25.67
CA SER A 18 17.68 10.14 24.92
C SER A 18 16.42 10.02 25.78
N PRO A 19 15.21 10.16 25.19
CA PRO A 19 13.97 9.81 25.87
C PRO A 19 13.77 8.29 26.04
N LEU A 20 14.62 7.48 25.38
CA LEU A 20 14.56 6.02 25.45
C LEU A 20 15.42 5.49 26.59
N ALA A 21 14.87 4.54 27.36
CA ALA A 21 15.54 3.91 28.50
C ALA A 21 16.75 3.04 28.09
N SER A 22 16.78 2.56 26.85
CA SER A 22 17.87 1.76 26.28
C SER A 22 18.17 2.19 24.84
N PRO A 23 19.43 2.02 24.38
CA PRO A 23 19.78 2.33 23.02
C PRO A 23 19.17 1.32 22.03
N ILE A 24 18.72 1.85 20.89
CA ILE A 24 18.24 1.06 19.74
C ILE A 24 19.32 1.08 18.66
N ILE A 25 19.61 -0.09 18.10
CA ILE A 25 20.54 -0.27 16.99
C ILE A 25 19.71 -0.47 15.72
N LEU A 26 19.96 0.35 14.71
CA LEU A 26 19.36 0.22 13.38
C LEU A 26 20.43 -0.26 12.41
N MET A 27 20.25 -1.46 11.88
CA MET A 27 21.10 -2.02 10.83
C MET A 27 20.33 -1.97 9.52
N TYR A 28 21.00 -1.53 8.45
CA TYR A 28 20.47 -1.60 7.10
C TYR A 28 21.55 -2.15 6.17
N ASP A 29 21.15 -2.86 5.12
CA ASP A 29 22.06 -3.29 4.06
C ASP A 29 22.28 -2.13 3.07
N PRO A 30 23.47 -1.49 3.06
CA PRO A 30 23.75 -0.39 2.13
C PRO A 30 23.94 -0.87 0.69
N LEU A 31 24.18 -2.17 0.46
CA LEU A 31 24.44 -2.74 -0.86
C LEU A 31 23.17 -3.21 -1.55
N LEU A 32 22.01 -3.17 -0.87
CA LEU A 32 20.70 -3.54 -1.40
C LEU A 32 20.73 -4.87 -2.18
N GLN A 33 21.48 -5.87 -1.68
CA GLN A 33 21.77 -7.09 -2.45
C GLN A 33 20.53 -7.90 -2.83
N LYS A 34 19.40 -7.67 -2.14
CA LYS A 34 18.11 -8.31 -2.39
C LYS A 34 17.10 -7.42 -3.14
N ASN A 35 17.55 -6.30 -3.73
CA ASN A 35 16.68 -5.27 -4.33
C ASN A 35 15.56 -4.79 -3.39
N ARG A 36 15.78 -4.89 -2.08
CA ARG A 36 14.85 -4.46 -1.03
C ARG A 36 15.67 -3.87 0.11
N LEU A 37 15.17 -2.78 0.67
CA LEU A 37 15.72 -2.17 1.87
C LEU A 37 15.42 -3.08 3.06
N ASP A 38 16.41 -3.86 3.49
CA ASP A 38 16.33 -4.73 4.67
C ASP A 38 16.81 -3.92 5.89
N ILE A 39 15.87 -3.49 6.74
CA ILE A 39 16.15 -2.78 7.97
C ILE A 39 15.87 -3.70 9.14
N LYS A 40 16.86 -3.85 10.02
CA LYS A 40 16.74 -4.57 11.28
C LYS A 40 16.90 -3.61 12.44
N VAL A 41 15.88 -3.57 13.28
CA VAL A 41 15.88 -2.77 14.50
C VAL A 41 16.13 -3.71 15.67
N MET A 42 17.18 -3.47 16.43
CA MET A 42 17.59 -4.32 17.53
C MET A 42 17.75 -3.54 18.83
N THR A 43 17.51 -4.22 19.95
CA THR A 43 17.85 -3.70 21.28
C THR A 43 18.90 -4.54 21.96
N VAL A 44 19.69 -3.88 22.79
CA VAL A 44 20.72 -4.52 23.60
C VAL A 44 20.12 -4.90 24.95
N HIS A 45 20.08 -6.19 25.25
CA HIS A 45 19.79 -6.69 26.59
C HIS A 45 21.10 -7.08 27.28
N SER A 46 21.40 -6.42 28.39
CA SER A 46 22.62 -6.65 29.18
C SER A 46 22.40 -7.53 30.42
N THR A 47 21.24 -8.17 30.57
CA THR A 47 20.77 -8.67 31.87
C THR A 47 21.41 -9.98 32.34
N PHE A 48 22.11 -10.73 31.48
CA PHE A 48 22.63 -12.06 31.85
C PHE A 48 24.15 -12.26 31.73
N PHE A 49 24.87 -11.56 30.86
CA PHE A 49 26.32 -11.69 30.74
C PHE A 49 26.97 -10.31 30.59
N ALA A 50 27.78 -9.92 31.57
CA ALA A 50 28.48 -8.63 31.59
C ALA A 50 29.47 -8.45 30.42
N GLU A 51 29.90 -9.55 29.80
CA GLU A 51 30.90 -9.58 28.74
C GLU A 51 30.29 -9.79 27.33
N CYS A 52 29.03 -10.22 27.24
CA CYS A 52 28.36 -10.54 25.96
C CYS A 52 26.94 -9.94 25.94
N PRO A 53 26.77 -8.71 25.43
CA PRO A 53 25.44 -8.15 25.22
C PRO A 53 24.67 -8.97 24.19
N PHE A 54 23.44 -9.36 24.51
CA PHE A 54 22.53 -10.00 23.55
C PHE A 54 21.76 -8.95 22.76
N LEU A 55 21.63 -9.19 21.45
CA LEU A 55 20.81 -8.39 20.55
C LEU A 55 19.50 -9.12 20.30
N SER A 56 18.39 -8.44 20.55
CA SER A 56 17.04 -8.91 20.19
C SER A 56 16.49 -8.03 19.07
N GLU A 57 15.93 -8.64 18.04
CA GLU A 57 15.21 -7.92 16.99
C GLU A 57 13.83 -7.48 17.50
N ILE A 58 13.45 -6.23 17.22
CA ILE A 58 12.16 -5.67 17.60
C ILE A 58 11.34 -5.39 16.34
N PRO A 59 10.04 -5.78 16.33
CA PRO A 59 9.15 -5.40 15.24
C PRO A 59 8.98 -3.88 15.20
N PHE A 60 9.17 -3.29 14.02
CA PHE A 60 9.02 -1.85 13.82
C PHE A 60 7.92 -1.56 12.79
N LYS A 61 7.34 -0.36 12.90
CA LYS A 61 6.38 0.16 11.93
C LYS A 61 6.73 1.62 11.64
N PHE A 62 6.78 1.97 10.36
CA PHE A 62 6.86 3.37 9.97
C PHE A 62 5.54 4.06 10.25
N ASN A 63 5.55 5.01 11.17
CA ASN A 63 4.41 5.88 11.40
C ASN A 63 4.57 7.13 10.55
N LEU A 64 4.04 7.08 9.32
CA LEU A 64 4.04 8.21 8.39
C LEU A 64 2.74 8.99 8.55
N SER A 65 2.84 10.31 8.66
CA SER A 65 1.64 11.16 8.57
C SER A 65 1.06 11.09 7.15
N ASN A 66 -0.22 11.42 6.97
CA ASN A 66 -0.85 11.38 5.65
C ASN A 66 -0.12 12.30 4.64
N PHE A 67 0.41 13.44 5.12
CA PHE A 67 1.23 14.33 4.30
C PHE A 67 2.54 13.69 3.87
N ASP A 68 3.23 12.98 4.77
CA ASP A 68 4.48 12.29 4.45
C ASP A 68 4.25 11.15 3.46
N LYS A 69 3.12 10.43 3.58
CA LYS A 69 2.73 9.39 2.62
C LYS A 69 2.52 9.99 1.23
N THR A 70 1.73 11.04 1.11
CA THR A 70 1.50 11.73 -0.18
C THR A 70 2.80 12.30 -0.74
N GLY A 71 3.67 12.86 0.11
CA GLY A 71 4.99 13.35 -0.32
C GLY A 71 5.89 12.23 -0.85
N LEU A 72 5.93 11.09 -0.17
CA LEU A 72 6.66 9.90 -0.64
C LEU A 72 6.05 9.35 -1.93
N ASP A 73 4.72 9.27 -2.03
CA ASP A 73 4.02 8.86 -3.26
C ASP A 73 4.43 9.78 -4.42
N VAL A 74 4.45 11.10 -4.23
CA VAL A 74 4.93 12.04 -5.27
C VAL A 74 6.40 11.82 -5.61
N LEU A 75 7.27 11.47 -4.66
CA LEU A 75 8.68 11.18 -4.93
C LEU A 75 8.87 9.85 -5.70
N PHE A 76 8.11 8.82 -5.36
CA PHE A 76 8.19 7.50 -6.02
C PHE A 76 7.49 7.49 -7.38
N PHE A 77 6.26 8.01 -7.48
CA PHE A 77 5.51 8.09 -8.74
C PHE A 77 5.98 9.25 -9.63
N GLY A 78 6.55 10.29 -9.03
CA GLY A 78 7.22 11.36 -9.78
C GLY A 78 8.45 10.85 -10.51
N GLN A 79 9.15 9.83 -10.02
CA GLN A 79 10.26 9.20 -10.76
C GLN A 79 9.77 8.36 -11.94
N ASP A 80 8.66 7.64 -11.81
CA ASP A 80 8.07 6.87 -12.92
C ASP A 80 7.40 7.76 -14.00
N HIS A 81 7.14 9.03 -13.70
CA HIS A 81 6.52 9.99 -14.63
C HIS A 81 7.41 11.17 -15.04
N PHE A 82 8.51 11.39 -14.34
CA PHE A 82 9.59 12.30 -14.72
C PHE A 82 10.89 11.51 -14.75
N ASP A 83 11.04 10.72 -15.80
CA ASP A 83 12.35 10.32 -16.28
C ASP A 83 13.07 11.62 -16.72
N THR A 84 13.70 12.32 -15.77
CA THR A 84 14.39 13.59 -16.05
C THR A 84 15.56 13.44 -17.03
N MET A 85 15.97 12.21 -17.33
CA MET A 85 16.85 11.90 -18.46
C MET A 85 16.13 11.92 -19.82
N ALA A 86 14.83 11.58 -19.89
CA ALA A 86 14.02 11.67 -21.11
C ALA A 86 13.54 13.10 -21.41
N ILE A 87 13.43 13.97 -20.39
CA ILE A 87 13.06 15.38 -20.56
C ILE A 87 14.23 16.20 -21.12
N LEU A 88 15.48 15.79 -20.86
CA LEU A 88 16.65 16.43 -21.49
C LEU A 88 16.81 16.04 -22.97
N ASP A 89 16.31 14.87 -23.37
CA ASP A 89 16.31 14.42 -24.77
C ASP A 89 15.14 14.99 -25.60
N SER A 90 14.02 15.33 -24.95
CA SER A 90 12.84 15.89 -25.61
C SER A 90 12.79 17.42 -25.56
N LYS A 91 13.78 18.08 -26.19
CA LYS A 91 13.64 19.47 -26.67
C LYS A 91 12.67 19.61 -27.86
N GLN A 92 11.73 18.67 -28.03
CA GLN A 92 10.73 18.71 -29.09
C GLN A 92 9.35 18.88 -28.46
N GLN A 93 8.80 20.08 -28.72
CA GLN A 93 7.44 20.57 -28.50
C GLN A 93 6.44 19.57 -27.91
N ILE A 94 6.10 19.77 -26.64
CA ILE A 94 4.94 19.15 -25.99
C ILE A 94 3.68 19.66 -26.71
N THR A 95 3.10 18.84 -27.58
CA THR A 95 1.81 19.09 -28.23
C THR A 95 0.66 18.78 -27.26
N GLN A 96 -0.45 19.51 -27.42
CA GLN A 96 -1.63 19.45 -26.55
C GLN A 96 -2.28 18.05 -26.46
N ASP A 97 -2.10 17.22 -27.50
CA ASP A 97 -2.55 15.82 -27.52
C ASP A 97 -1.74 14.91 -26.59
N ASN A 98 -0.41 15.11 -26.53
CA ASN A 98 0.46 14.39 -25.58
C ASN A 98 0.14 14.78 -24.14
N PHE A 99 -0.26 16.03 -23.90
CA PHE A 99 -0.69 16.50 -22.59
C PHE A 99 -2.00 15.85 -22.13
N SER A 100 -2.96 15.64 -23.04
CA SER A 100 -4.22 14.92 -22.76
C SER A 100 -3.97 13.45 -22.39
N ASP A 101 -3.05 12.78 -23.09
CA ASP A 101 -2.71 11.38 -22.79
C ASP A 101 -1.86 11.25 -21.51
N MET A 102 -1.00 12.23 -21.21
CA MET A 102 -0.33 12.33 -19.90
C MET A 102 -1.32 12.56 -18.76
N LEU A 103 -2.41 13.32 -18.98
CA LEU A 103 -3.46 13.57 -17.97
C LEU A 103 -4.32 12.33 -17.70
N LYS A 104 -4.52 11.47 -18.71
CA LYS A 104 -5.19 10.17 -18.55
C LYS A 104 -4.30 9.17 -17.79
N ASN A 105 -2.99 9.20 -18.04
CA ASN A 105 -2.02 8.35 -17.35
C ASN A 105 -1.66 8.86 -15.94
N GLN A 106 -1.85 10.16 -15.67
CA GLN A 106 -1.77 10.79 -14.33
C GLN A 106 -2.94 10.44 -13.42
N ARG A 107 -3.94 9.69 -13.88
CA ARG A 107 -4.89 9.07 -12.96
C ARG A 107 -4.09 8.10 -12.10
N VAL A 108 -3.72 8.57 -10.90
CA VAL A 108 -3.47 7.78 -9.69
C VAL A 108 -4.11 6.44 -9.91
N LEU A 109 -3.31 5.36 -10.03
CA LEU A 109 -3.75 3.99 -10.29
C LEU A 109 -5.17 3.86 -9.76
N THR A 110 -6.16 3.78 -10.64
CA THR A 110 -7.54 3.80 -10.17
C THR A 110 -7.66 2.68 -9.14
N ASP A 111 -8.39 2.86 -8.03
CA ASP A 111 -8.41 1.88 -6.92
C ASP A 111 -8.64 0.43 -7.41
N ARG A 112 -9.32 0.30 -8.56
CA ARG A 112 -9.46 -0.92 -9.36
C ARG A 112 -8.14 -1.55 -9.81
N ASP A 113 -7.21 -0.81 -10.38
CA ASP A 113 -5.92 -1.31 -10.89
C ASP A 113 -5.01 -1.77 -9.75
N LEU A 114 -5.01 -1.04 -8.63
CA LEU A 114 -4.30 -1.42 -7.41
C LEU A 114 -4.89 -2.71 -6.83
N MET A 115 -6.22 -2.80 -6.74
CA MET A 115 -6.95 -3.99 -6.30
C MET A 115 -6.62 -5.20 -7.19
N MET A 116 -6.66 -5.04 -8.52
CA MET A 116 -6.35 -6.12 -9.46
C MET A 116 -4.90 -6.59 -9.35
N LYS A 117 -3.94 -5.69 -9.14
CA LYS A 117 -2.53 -6.04 -8.92
C LYS A 117 -2.36 -6.81 -7.60
N ASN A 118 -3.02 -6.37 -6.53
CA ASN A 118 -2.99 -7.05 -5.24
C ASN A 118 -3.60 -8.45 -5.31
N PHE A 119 -4.72 -8.63 -6.02
CA PHE A 119 -5.32 -9.95 -6.24
C PHE A 119 -4.41 -10.88 -7.04
N LYS A 120 -3.76 -10.40 -8.10
CA LYS A 120 -2.80 -11.20 -8.86
C LYS A 120 -1.64 -11.66 -7.99
N LEU A 121 -1.09 -10.78 -7.17
CA LEU A 121 -0.01 -11.12 -6.23
C LEU A 121 -0.47 -12.16 -5.21
N LEU A 122 -1.67 -12.01 -4.67
CA LEU A 122 -2.24 -12.97 -3.71
C LEU A 122 -2.41 -14.36 -4.35
N ILE A 123 -2.98 -14.42 -5.56
CA ILE A 123 -3.15 -15.68 -6.30
C ILE A 123 -1.78 -16.34 -6.53
N GLN A 124 -0.80 -15.58 -7.01
CA GLN A 124 0.55 -16.10 -7.23
C GLN A 124 1.15 -16.68 -5.94
N ASN A 125 1.07 -15.96 -4.82
CA ASN A 125 1.58 -16.44 -3.53
C ASN A 125 0.88 -17.73 -3.07
N LEU A 126 -0.44 -17.84 -3.28
CA LEU A 126 -1.19 -19.05 -2.95
C LEU A 126 -0.78 -20.23 -3.84
N THR A 127 -0.57 -20.00 -5.15
CA THR A 127 -0.07 -21.03 -6.08
C THR A 127 1.36 -21.47 -5.72
N GLU A 128 2.21 -20.56 -5.25
CA GLU A 128 3.55 -20.90 -4.76
C GLU A 128 3.48 -21.79 -3.51
N CYS A 129 2.56 -21.51 -2.57
CA CYS A 129 2.30 -22.36 -1.40
C CYS A 129 1.79 -23.76 -1.80
N GLU A 130 0.88 -23.84 -2.78
CA GLU A 130 0.35 -25.11 -3.29
C GLU A 130 1.46 -25.93 -3.96
N THR A 131 2.28 -25.28 -4.80
CA THR A 131 3.42 -25.92 -5.46
C THR A 131 4.45 -26.43 -4.43
N TYR A 132 4.69 -25.68 -3.36
CA TYR A 132 5.55 -26.12 -2.25
C TYR A 132 4.98 -27.38 -1.57
N LEU A 133 3.69 -27.40 -1.25
CA LEU A 133 3.05 -28.56 -0.64
C LEU A 133 3.16 -29.79 -1.55
N GLN A 134 2.92 -29.62 -2.85
CA GLN A 134 3.02 -30.70 -3.83
C GLN A 134 4.45 -31.28 -3.88
N ARG A 135 5.48 -30.43 -3.95
CA ARG A 135 6.90 -30.86 -3.92
C ARG A 135 7.30 -31.59 -2.64
N VAL A 136 6.70 -31.22 -1.50
CA VAL A 136 6.93 -31.91 -0.21
C VAL A 136 6.22 -33.26 -0.16
N ILE A 137 5.04 -33.38 -0.77
CA ILE A 137 4.31 -34.65 -0.92
C ILE A 137 5.06 -35.60 -1.84
N ASP A 138 5.56 -35.09 -2.97
CA ASP A 138 6.30 -35.85 -3.99
C ASP A 138 7.72 -36.24 -3.53
N GLY A 139 8.17 -35.72 -2.38
CA GLY A 139 9.46 -36.04 -1.77
C GLY A 139 10.65 -35.29 -2.37
N GLU A 140 10.41 -34.32 -3.25
CA GLU A 140 11.44 -33.48 -3.88
C GLU A 140 12.02 -32.44 -2.90
N GLN A 141 11.28 -32.08 -1.84
CA GLN A 141 11.73 -31.14 -0.82
C GLN A 141 11.61 -31.69 0.62
N PRO A 142 12.54 -31.31 1.53
CA PRO A 142 12.47 -31.72 2.93
C PRO A 142 11.29 -31.06 3.64
N LYS A 143 10.58 -31.86 4.44
CA LYS A 143 9.44 -31.43 5.26
C LYS A 143 9.91 -30.40 6.29
N ASN A 144 9.42 -29.16 6.19
CA ASN A 144 9.67 -28.13 7.20
C ASN A 144 8.47 -28.00 8.15
N PRO A 145 8.61 -28.37 9.44
CA PRO A 145 7.51 -28.30 10.41
C PRO A 145 7.07 -26.87 10.77
N GLU A 146 7.93 -25.85 10.63
CA GLU A 146 7.55 -24.46 10.90
C GLU A 146 6.61 -23.89 9.83
N VAL A 147 6.89 -24.22 8.56
CA VAL A 147 6.04 -23.83 7.42
C VAL A 147 4.68 -24.52 7.52
N ALA A 148 4.67 -25.82 7.87
CA ALA A 148 3.43 -26.57 8.07
C ALA A 148 2.58 -26.01 9.21
N ARG A 149 3.20 -25.63 10.34
CA ARG A 149 2.49 -24.98 11.47
C ARG A 149 1.91 -23.63 11.06
N SER A 150 2.67 -22.82 10.35
CA SER A 150 2.25 -21.50 9.89
C SER A 150 1.07 -21.60 8.90
N LEU A 151 1.13 -22.53 7.95
CA LEU A 151 0.02 -22.80 7.03
C LEU A 151 -1.23 -23.28 7.76
N ASN A 152 -1.08 -24.21 8.70
CA ASN A 152 -2.21 -24.72 9.48
C ASN A 152 -2.85 -23.63 10.35
N GLN A 153 -2.03 -22.74 10.91
CA GLN A 153 -2.52 -21.58 11.67
C GLN A 153 -3.28 -20.60 10.77
N CYS A 154 -2.83 -20.36 9.54
CA CYS A 154 -3.54 -19.50 8.59
C CYS A 154 -4.88 -20.10 8.14
N LEU A 155 -4.94 -21.41 7.91
CA LEU A 155 -6.17 -22.09 7.48
C LEU A 155 -7.20 -22.24 8.60
N SER A 156 -6.76 -22.30 9.86
CA SER A 156 -7.63 -22.46 11.03
C SER A 156 -8.17 -21.14 11.59
N GLN A 157 -7.73 -19.99 11.08
CA GLN A 157 -8.14 -18.67 11.55
C GLN A 157 -9.59 -18.30 11.24
N PHE A 158 -10.23 -18.94 10.26
CA PHE A 158 -11.59 -18.63 9.86
C PHE A 158 -12.54 -19.75 10.25
N THR A 159 -13.40 -19.49 11.23
CA THR A 159 -14.49 -20.43 11.54
C THR A 159 -15.61 -20.27 10.52
N ARG A 160 -16.42 -21.32 10.34
CA ARG A 160 -17.63 -21.25 9.51
C ARG A 160 -18.63 -20.19 10.00
N GLN A 161 -18.62 -19.89 11.30
CA GLN A 161 -19.47 -18.85 11.89
C GLN A 161 -18.99 -17.45 11.50
N ASP A 162 -17.68 -17.20 11.53
CA ASP A 162 -17.11 -15.91 11.11
C ASP A 162 -17.39 -15.61 9.64
N LEU A 163 -17.34 -16.64 8.78
CA LEU A 163 -17.68 -16.53 7.36
C LEU A 163 -19.14 -16.13 7.13
N ALA A 164 -20.08 -16.69 7.91
CA ALA A 164 -21.50 -16.33 7.78
C ALA A 164 -21.76 -14.88 8.22
N ILE A 165 -21.11 -14.44 9.32
CA ILE A 165 -21.21 -13.05 9.79
C ILE A 165 -20.60 -12.08 8.76
N LEU A 166 -19.46 -12.44 8.18
CA LEU A 166 -18.83 -11.66 7.12
C LEU A 166 -19.74 -11.54 5.89
N GLU A 167 -20.37 -12.63 5.47
CA GLU A 167 -21.31 -12.63 4.35
C GLU A 167 -22.49 -11.68 4.59
N GLU A 168 -23.09 -11.72 5.79
CA GLU A 168 -24.18 -10.83 6.16
C GLU A 168 -23.75 -9.35 6.18
N MET A 169 -22.55 -9.06 6.69
CA MET A 169 -21.98 -7.71 6.68
C MET A 169 -21.71 -7.21 5.26
N VAL A 170 -21.14 -8.05 4.39
CA VAL A 170 -20.88 -7.71 2.99
C VAL A 170 -22.18 -7.45 2.24
N TYR A 171 -23.19 -8.31 2.43
CA TYR A 171 -24.49 -8.15 1.80
C TYR A 171 -25.18 -6.84 2.21
N THR A 172 -25.17 -6.55 3.51
CA THR A 172 -25.74 -5.31 4.06
C THR A 172 -25.03 -4.07 3.51
N ASN A 173 -23.69 -4.05 3.57
CA ASN A 173 -22.89 -2.95 3.03
C ASN A 173 -23.09 -2.76 1.52
N PHE A 174 -23.17 -3.85 0.76
CA PHE A 174 -23.43 -3.78 -0.67
C PHE A 174 -24.80 -3.17 -0.97
N LYS A 175 -25.83 -3.58 -0.23
CA LYS A 175 -27.19 -3.06 -0.38
C LYS A 175 -27.25 -1.56 -0.08
N ASP A 176 -26.60 -1.11 0.99
CA ASP A 176 -26.53 0.30 1.37
C ASP A 176 -25.77 1.13 0.33
N ALA A 177 -24.62 0.64 -0.13
CA ALA A 177 -23.84 1.29 -1.19
C ALA A 177 -24.61 1.37 -2.51
N ALA A 178 -25.33 0.30 -2.89
CA ALA A 178 -26.17 0.27 -4.08
C ALA A 178 -27.34 1.26 -3.98
N MET A 179 -27.99 1.35 -2.81
CA MET A 179 -29.04 2.33 -2.55
C MET A 179 -28.51 3.76 -2.65
N MET A 180 -27.36 4.05 -2.05
CA MET A 180 -26.72 5.36 -2.12
C MET A 180 -26.34 5.74 -3.57
N ASN A 181 -25.82 4.80 -4.35
CA ASN A 181 -25.49 5.01 -5.76
C ASN A 181 -26.76 5.29 -6.59
N ASN A 182 -27.82 4.51 -6.39
CA ASN A 182 -29.08 4.69 -7.09
C ASN A 182 -29.73 6.04 -6.74
N LEU A 183 -29.70 6.46 -5.47
CA LEU A 183 -30.15 7.78 -5.05
C LEU A 183 -29.33 8.89 -5.71
N GLY A 184 -28.00 8.75 -5.75
CA GLY A 184 -27.12 9.70 -6.44
C GLY A 184 -27.43 9.84 -7.93
N LYS A 185 -27.69 8.72 -8.62
CA LYS A 185 -28.10 8.72 -10.03
C LYS A 185 -29.46 9.38 -10.25
N LEU A 186 -30.43 9.14 -9.38
CA LEU A 186 -31.74 9.79 -9.45
C LEU A 186 -31.63 11.30 -9.23
N GLN A 187 -30.81 11.72 -8.28
CA GLN A 187 -30.55 13.13 -8.03
C GLN A 187 -29.87 13.81 -9.23
N MET A 188 -28.86 13.15 -9.84
CA MET A 188 -28.23 13.63 -11.07
C MET A 188 -29.24 13.74 -12.22
N ALA A 189 -30.10 12.74 -12.40
CA ALA A 189 -31.16 12.78 -13.40
C ALA A 189 -32.14 13.94 -13.15
N GLN A 190 -32.54 14.17 -11.90
CA GLN A 190 -33.41 15.29 -11.52
C GLN A 190 -32.78 16.65 -11.84
N VAL A 191 -31.50 16.83 -11.50
CA VAL A 191 -30.75 18.06 -11.81
C VAL A 191 -30.71 18.28 -13.33
N SER A 192 -30.35 17.25 -14.09
CA SER A 192 -30.30 17.31 -15.55
C SER A 192 -31.66 17.65 -16.19
N LEU A 193 -32.74 17.08 -15.67
CA LEU A 193 -34.10 17.33 -16.16
C LEU A 193 -34.53 18.77 -15.84
N THR A 194 -34.22 19.26 -14.65
CA THR A 194 -34.49 20.64 -14.22
C THR A 194 -33.74 21.64 -15.10
N GLU A 195 -32.47 21.38 -15.39
CA GLU A 195 -31.67 22.20 -16.29
C GLU A 195 -32.25 22.25 -17.71
N ARG A 196 -32.66 21.09 -18.25
CA ARG A 196 -33.34 21.03 -19.57
C ARG A 196 -34.66 21.80 -19.59
N ILE A 197 -35.47 21.69 -18.54
CA ILE A 197 -36.74 22.42 -18.42
C ILE A 197 -36.46 23.93 -18.42
N ASN A 198 -35.50 24.40 -17.61
CA ASN A 198 -35.13 25.80 -17.54
C ASN A 198 -34.63 26.33 -18.89
N ASN A 199 -33.83 25.54 -19.61
CA ASN A 199 -33.35 25.91 -20.94
C ASN A 199 -34.48 25.98 -21.97
N LEU A 200 -35.43 25.04 -21.94
CA LEU A 200 -36.61 25.06 -22.81
C LEU A 200 -37.54 26.24 -22.51
N PHE A 201 -37.77 26.56 -21.24
CA PHE A 201 -38.52 27.74 -20.82
C PHE A 201 -37.84 29.04 -21.24
N SER A 202 -36.52 29.14 -21.08
CA SER A 202 -35.77 30.32 -21.52
C SER A 202 -35.84 30.49 -23.04
N ALA A 203 -35.75 29.39 -23.79
CA ALA A 203 -35.88 29.41 -25.24
C ALA A 203 -37.31 29.78 -25.70
N SER A 204 -38.34 29.29 -25.01
CA SER A 204 -39.74 29.61 -25.36
C SER A 204 -40.10 31.06 -25.05
N VAL A 205 -39.62 31.60 -23.92
CA VAL A 205 -39.75 33.03 -23.56
C VAL A 205 -39.03 33.93 -24.56
N ASN A 206 -37.79 33.59 -24.93
CA ASN A 206 -37.03 34.36 -25.92
C ASN A 206 -37.71 34.36 -27.29
N LYS A 207 -38.31 33.23 -27.70
CA LYS A 207 -39.06 33.13 -28.95
C LYS A 207 -40.33 33.98 -28.95
N TYR A 208 -41.00 34.10 -27.80
CA TYR A 208 -42.16 34.96 -27.63
C TYR A 208 -41.80 36.45 -27.67
N LEU A 209 -40.68 36.83 -27.05
CA LEU A 209 -40.18 38.21 -27.05
C LEU A 209 -39.66 38.65 -28.43
N SER A 210 -39.16 37.75 -29.27
CA SER A 210 -38.71 38.07 -30.64
C SER A 210 -39.82 38.23 -31.68
N HIS A 211 -41.07 37.92 -31.31
CA HIS A 211 -42.25 38.03 -32.19
C HIS A 211 -43.21 39.16 -31.78
N GLN A 212 -42.80 40.03 -30.85
CA GLN A 212 -43.36 41.37 -30.63
C GLN A 212 -42.43 42.42 -31.26
#